data_AF-A0A2W1MXH5-F1
#
_entry.id   AF-A0A2W1MXH5-F1
#
_cell.length_a   1.000
_cell.length_b   1.000
_cell.length_c   1.000
_cell.angle_alpha   90.00
_cell.angle_beta   90.00
_cell.angle_gamma   90.00
#
_symmetry.space_group_name_H-M   'P 1'
#
loop_
_entity.id
_entity.type
_entity.pdbx_description
1 polymer ?
#
loop_
_entity_poly.entity_id
_entity_poly.type
_entity_poly.pdbx_seq_one_letter_code
_entity_poly.pdbx_strand_id
1 'polypeptide(L)'
;MNRILFILLLTFNWSGFSQTQSEMNKTARVAYKESDKQLNEIYQTILSAYQTDSVFIDNLKKSQRIWIRFRNAEMAMKYPDYSVIHYGSIQPTCEAYYLKELTDQRIKTLKIWVRGVAEGETCNGSVKIIPEIDAAYMQKALIQKDSSIWLTTNMKKDHRIIGYKSKDLQSTKMILLSIFTNEVENNPFECVYGAYYETNEMKDLKLKYVATEKEFLKIAILQQGKIIDQVYMLKKCFEFEA
;
A
#
# COMPACT_ATOMS: atom_id res chain seq x y z
N MET A 1 39.85 5.91 49.46
CA MET A 1 39.57 5.30 48.15
C MET A 1 38.06 5.12 47.88
N ASN A 2 37.17 6.01 48.36
CA ASN A 2 35.72 5.81 48.24
C ASN A 2 34.88 7.09 48.01
N ARG A 3 35.49 8.21 47.60
CA ARG A 3 34.76 9.45 47.27
C ARG A 3 34.98 9.99 45.86
N ILE A 4 35.95 9.44 45.13
CA ILE A 4 36.25 9.84 43.74
C ILE A 4 35.43 9.01 42.73
N LEU A 5 34.90 7.85 43.15
CA LEU A 5 34.13 6.95 42.28
C LEU A 5 32.66 7.38 42.06
N PHE A 6 32.17 8.40 42.77
CA PHE A 6 30.77 8.85 42.66
C PHE A 6 30.54 9.99 41.65
N ILE A 7 31.62 10.59 41.11
CA ILE A 7 31.51 11.72 40.17
C ILE A 7 31.56 11.24 38.70
N LEU A 8 32.05 10.03 38.45
CA LEU A 8 32.21 9.48 37.09
C LEU A 8 30.95 8.83 36.48
N LEU A 9 29.83 8.82 37.21
CA LEU A 9 28.57 8.19 36.81
C LEU A 9 27.48 9.19 36.35
N LEU A 10 27.79 10.50 36.27
CA LEU A 10 26.84 11.55 35.88
C LEU A 10 27.01 12.09 34.46
N THR A 11 27.95 11.56 33.66
CA THR A 11 28.22 12.07 32.30
C THR A 11 27.84 11.11 31.17
N PHE A 12 27.16 10.00 31.45
CA PHE A 12 26.49 9.21 30.41
C PHE A 12 25.19 9.91 29.99
N ASN A 13 25.31 11.16 29.57
CA ASN A 13 24.21 11.92 28.99
C ASN A 13 23.94 11.32 27.62
N TRP A 14 22.88 10.52 27.58
CA TRP A 14 22.06 10.25 26.42
C TRP A 14 22.15 11.39 25.41
N SER A 15 22.63 11.11 24.20
CA SER A 15 22.49 12.02 23.07
C SER A 15 21.00 12.14 22.73
N GLY A 16 20.28 12.99 23.47
CA GLY A 16 18.93 13.38 23.14
C GLY A 16 18.98 14.29 21.91
N PHE A 17 18.55 13.79 20.76
CA PHE A 17 18.31 14.64 19.60
C PHE A 17 17.17 15.61 19.93
N SER A 18 17.52 16.84 20.30
CA SER A 18 16.54 17.91 20.48
C SER A 18 16.12 18.44 19.11
N GLN A 19 15.03 17.93 18.55
CA GLN A 19 14.45 18.51 17.34
C GLN A 19 13.91 19.92 17.61
N THR A 20 14.17 20.85 16.71
CA THR A 20 13.60 22.20 16.75
C THR A 20 12.17 22.22 16.20
N GLN A 21 11.34 23.17 16.63
CA GLN A 21 10.00 23.36 16.07
C GLN A 21 10.03 23.58 14.54
N SER A 22 11.08 24.21 14.02
CA SER A 22 11.27 24.40 12.58
C SER A 22 11.47 23.06 11.85
N GLU A 23 12.27 22.16 12.41
CA GLU A 23 12.48 20.81 11.85
C GLU A 23 11.22 19.96 11.92
N MET A 24 10.46 20.03 13.02
CA MET A 24 9.17 19.35 13.14
C MET A 24 8.17 19.86 12.09
N ASN A 25 8.05 21.19 11.94
CA ASN A 25 7.19 21.82 10.93
C ASN A 25 7.59 21.39 9.51
N LYS A 26 8.89 21.36 9.21
CA LYS A 26 9.41 20.89 7.92
C LYS A 26 9.08 19.42 7.69
N THR A 27 9.30 18.56 8.68
CA THR A 27 9.06 17.11 8.59
C THR A 27 7.58 16.82 8.34
N ALA A 28 6.67 17.44 9.10
CA ALA A 28 5.23 17.28 8.91
C ALA A 28 4.79 17.76 7.51
N ARG A 29 5.33 18.88 7.04
CA ARG A 29 5.03 19.40 5.69
C ARG A 29 5.55 18.49 4.58
N VAL A 30 6.72 17.88 4.74
CA VAL A 30 7.25 16.87 3.80
C VAL A 30 6.33 15.65 3.77
N ALA A 31 5.90 15.14 4.93
CA ALA A 31 4.99 14.01 5.01
C ALA A 31 3.64 14.29 4.31
N TYR A 32 3.08 15.49 4.49
CA TYR A 32 1.89 15.92 3.76
C TYR A 32 2.14 15.98 2.24
N LYS A 33 3.25 16.57 1.80
CA LYS A 33 3.59 16.65 0.36
C LYS A 33 3.72 15.28 -0.28
N GLU A 34 4.24 14.28 0.44
CA GLU A 34 4.33 12.91 -0.08
C GLU A 34 2.95 12.28 -0.26
N SER A 35 2.04 12.48 0.70
CA SER A 35 0.64 12.08 0.56
C SER A 35 -0.04 12.79 -0.62
N ASP A 36 0.15 14.10 -0.77
CA ASP A 36 -0.42 14.85 -1.89
C ASP A 36 0.14 14.39 -3.25
N LYS A 37 1.44 14.04 -3.32
CA LYS A 37 2.04 13.42 -4.51
C LYS A 37 1.37 12.09 -4.84
N GLN A 38 1.21 11.20 -3.85
CA GLN A 38 0.55 9.91 -4.03
C GLN A 38 -0.91 10.07 -4.48
N LEU A 39 -1.64 11.04 -3.93
CA LEU A 39 -3.01 11.36 -4.38
C LEU A 39 -3.05 11.74 -5.86
N ASN A 40 -2.10 12.58 -6.31
CA ASN A 40 -2.02 12.99 -7.70
C ASN A 40 -1.65 11.82 -8.63
N GLU A 41 -0.71 10.96 -8.24
CA GLU A 41 -0.35 9.75 -8.99
C GLU A 41 -1.57 8.84 -9.19
N ILE A 42 -2.29 8.53 -8.11
CA ILE A 42 -3.50 7.71 -8.15
C ILE A 42 -4.57 8.36 -9.04
N TYR A 43 -4.75 9.67 -8.93
CA TYR A 43 -5.71 10.40 -9.76
C TYR A 43 -5.36 10.30 -11.26
N GLN A 44 -4.07 10.41 -11.62
CA GLN A 44 -3.62 10.25 -13.01
C GLN A 44 -3.78 8.80 -13.49
N THR A 45 -3.50 7.80 -12.64
CA THR A 45 -3.75 6.39 -12.96
C THR A 45 -5.23 6.17 -13.30
N ILE A 46 -6.15 6.75 -12.54
CA ILE A 46 -7.59 6.64 -12.83
C ILE A 46 -7.93 7.34 -14.14
N LEU A 47 -7.42 8.55 -14.39
CA LEU A 47 -7.68 9.25 -15.66
C LEU A 47 -7.23 8.46 -16.88
N SER A 48 -6.06 7.81 -16.81
CA SER A 48 -5.55 6.96 -17.88
C SER A 48 -6.38 5.69 -18.03
N ALA A 49 -6.66 4.99 -16.93
CA ALA A 49 -7.43 3.75 -16.97
C ALA A 49 -8.85 3.94 -17.50
N TYR A 50 -9.47 5.11 -17.25
CA TYR A 50 -10.85 5.40 -17.65
C TYR A 50 -10.94 6.39 -18.82
N GLN A 51 -9.86 6.57 -19.59
CA GLN A 51 -9.77 7.60 -20.65
C GLN A 51 -10.90 7.59 -21.69
N THR A 52 -11.55 6.44 -21.89
CA THR A 52 -12.68 6.27 -22.83
C THR A 52 -14.05 6.55 -22.22
N ASP A 53 -14.17 6.63 -20.88
CA ASP A 53 -15.41 6.95 -20.18
C ASP A 53 -15.44 8.45 -19.82
N SER A 54 -15.85 9.26 -20.79
CA SER A 54 -15.88 10.71 -20.67
C SER A 54 -16.82 11.21 -19.57
N VAL A 55 -17.95 10.53 -19.36
CA VAL A 55 -18.95 10.87 -18.34
C VAL A 55 -18.38 10.63 -16.95
N PHE A 56 -17.75 9.48 -16.71
CA PHE A 56 -17.07 9.22 -15.45
C PHE A 56 -15.93 10.22 -15.22
N ILE A 57 -15.08 10.48 -16.21
CA ILE A 57 -13.96 11.42 -16.06
C ILE A 57 -14.42 12.82 -15.68
N ASP A 58 -15.48 13.34 -16.30
CA ASP A 58 -16.02 14.65 -15.95
C ASP A 58 -16.51 14.68 -14.49
N ASN A 59 -17.21 13.62 -14.06
CA ASN A 59 -17.67 13.49 -12.69
C ASN A 59 -16.54 13.31 -11.68
N LEU A 60 -15.47 12.56 -12.02
CA LEU A 60 -14.27 12.42 -11.20
C LEU A 60 -13.58 13.77 -11.02
N LYS A 61 -13.40 14.54 -12.10
CA LYS A 61 -12.83 15.90 -12.07
C LYS A 61 -13.67 16.84 -11.19
N LYS A 62 -14.99 16.79 -11.32
CA LYS A 62 -15.92 17.56 -10.48
C LYS A 62 -15.81 17.17 -9.01
N SER A 63 -15.86 15.87 -8.71
CA SER A 63 -15.70 15.33 -7.35
C SER A 63 -14.37 15.76 -6.72
N GLN A 64 -13.26 15.68 -7.46
CA GLN A 64 -11.94 16.04 -6.95
C GLN A 64 -11.83 17.55 -6.66
N ARG A 65 -12.36 18.42 -7.52
CA ARG A 65 -12.39 19.88 -7.25
C ARG A 65 -13.22 20.23 -6.02
N ILE A 66 -14.37 19.56 -5.84
CA ILE A 66 -15.21 19.74 -4.66
C ILE A 66 -14.49 19.25 -3.41
N TRP A 67 -13.82 18.09 -3.48
CA TRP A 67 -13.03 17.56 -2.38
C TRP A 67 -11.93 18.53 -1.92
N ILE A 68 -11.23 19.22 -2.85
CA ILE A 68 -10.24 20.24 -2.49
C ILE A 68 -10.89 21.38 -1.69
N ARG A 69 -12.09 21.83 -2.10
CA ARG A 69 -12.85 22.85 -1.36
C ARG A 69 -13.28 22.35 0.02
N PHE A 70 -13.75 21.11 0.10
CA PHE A 70 -14.09 20.45 1.36
C PHE A 70 -12.89 20.37 2.30
N ARG A 71 -11.73 19.89 1.82
CA ARG A 71 -10.48 19.85 2.60
C ARG A 71 -10.11 21.22 3.17
N ASN A 72 -10.19 22.25 2.35
CA ASN A 72 -9.88 23.61 2.81
C ASN A 72 -10.91 24.12 3.83
N ALA A 73 -12.19 23.78 3.67
CA ALA A 73 -13.24 24.11 4.63
C ALA A 73 -13.05 23.35 5.96
N GLU A 74 -12.69 22.07 5.92
CA GLU A 74 -12.34 21.27 7.10
C GLU A 74 -11.15 21.86 7.86
N MET A 75 -10.11 22.32 7.13
CA MET A 75 -8.97 23.02 7.73
C MET A 75 -9.40 24.29 8.45
N ALA A 76 -10.22 25.13 7.79
CA ALA A 76 -10.73 26.36 8.39
C ALA A 76 -11.69 26.11 9.56
N MET A 77 -12.45 25.00 9.53
CA MET A 77 -13.30 24.59 10.65
C MET A 77 -12.48 24.09 11.84
N LYS A 78 -11.45 23.27 11.60
CA LYS A 78 -10.61 22.68 12.67
C LYS A 78 -9.66 23.70 13.29
N TYR A 79 -9.12 24.60 12.47
CA TYR A 79 -8.26 25.70 12.89
C TYR A 79 -8.83 27.05 12.42
N PRO A 80 -9.90 27.53 13.06
CA PRO A 80 -10.48 28.83 12.70
C PRO A 80 -9.50 29.97 12.97
N ASP A 81 -9.61 31.02 12.17
CA ASP A 81 -8.85 32.26 12.33
C ASP A 81 -9.42 33.10 13.49
N TYR A 82 -9.28 32.56 14.70
CA TYR A 82 -9.52 33.32 15.91
C TYR A 82 -8.30 34.24 16.09
N SER A 83 -8.50 35.54 15.90
CA SER A 83 -7.49 36.62 15.92
C SER A 83 -6.47 36.67 17.08
N VAL A 84 -6.56 35.76 18.07
CA VAL A 84 -5.60 35.61 19.18
C VAL A 84 -4.69 34.41 18.88
N ILE A 85 -3.40 34.51 19.20
CA ILE A 85 -2.41 33.44 18.95
C ILE A 85 -2.77 32.21 19.83
N HIS A 86 -3.63 31.31 19.34
CA HIS A 86 -4.17 30.21 20.14
C HIS A 86 -3.26 28.97 20.16
N TYR A 87 -2.62 28.64 19.03
CA TYR A 87 -1.94 27.36 18.85
C TYR A 87 -0.41 27.46 18.90
N GLY A 88 0.16 28.67 18.86
CA GLY A 88 1.61 28.89 18.96
C GLY A 88 2.42 28.22 17.85
N SER A 89 3.70 27.95 18.11
CA SER A 89 4.66 27.46 17.11
C SER A 89 4.42 26.02 16.62
N ILE A 90 3.52 25.27 17.27
CA ILE A 90 3.14 23.91 16.87
C ILE A 90 2.03 23.88 15.80
N GLN A 91 1.29 24.99 15.62
CA GLN A 91 0.19 25.09 14.67
C GLN A 91 0.54 24.58 13.26
N PRO A 92 1.67 24.96 12.63
CA PRO A 92 1.98 24.50 11.28
C PRO A 92 2.19 22.97 11.19
N THR A 93 2.70 22.35 12.27
CA THR A 93 2.82 20.89 12.37
C THR A 93 1.44 20.23 12.43
N CYS A 94 0.54 20.73 13.28
CA CYS A 94 -0.82 20.22 13.44
C CYS A 94 -1.65 20.37 12.15
N GLU A 95 -1.51 21.50 11.45
CA GLU A 95 -2.15 21.74 10.16
C GLU A 95 -1.65 20.76 9.09
N ALA A 96 -0.33 20.56 8.99
CA ALA A 96 0.24 19.64 8.02
C ALA A 96 -0.20 18.19 8.26
N TYR A 97 -0.27 17.74 9.53
CA TYR A 97 -0.77 16.40 9.83
C TYR A 97 -2.25 16.22 9.50
N TYR A 98 -3.09 17.23 9.74
CA TYR A 98 -4.50 17.13 9.40
C TYR A 98 -4.74 17.16 7.87
N LEU A 99 -3.97 17.98 7.13
CA LEU A 99 -3.96 17.94 5.67
C LEU A 99 -3.56 16.56 5.14
N LYS A 100 -2.52 15.95 5.73
CA LYS A 100 -2.12 14.59 5.40
C LYS A 100 -3.25 13.58 5.65
N GLU A 101 -3.89 13.63 6.82
CA GLU A 101 -4.98 12.73 7.17
C GLU A 101 -6.14 12.79 6.15
N LEU A 102 -6.63 13.99 5.83
CA LEU A 102 -7.70 14.18 4.85
C LEU A 102 -7.28 13.68 3.46
N THR A 103 -6.01 13.86 3.10
CA THR A 103 -5.44 13.41 1.83
C THR A 103 -5.34 11.89 1.77
N ASP A 104 -4.89 11.23 2.84
CA ASP A 104 -4.82 9.76 2.96
C ASP A 104 -6.23 9.13 2.88
N GLN A 105 -7.24 9.77 3.48
CA GLN A 105 -8.64 9.33 3.36
C GLN A 105 -9.15 9.40 1.92
N ARG A 106 -8.78 10.46 1.18
CA ARG A 106 -9.14 10.59 -0.24
C ARG A 106 -8.43 9.56 -1.10
N ILE A 107 -7.16 9.30 -0.83
CA ILE A 107 -6.37 8.23 -1.45
C ILE A 107 -7.11 6.90 -1.29
N LYS A 108 -7.49 6.53 -0.06
CA LYS A 108 -8.21 5.29 0.22
C LYS A 108 -9.52 5.18 -0.56
N THR A 109 -10.24 6.28 -0.69
CA THR A 109 -11.48 6.35 -1.49
C THR A 109 -11.19 6.10 -2.97
N LEU A 110 -10.21 6.80 -3.55
CA LEU A 110 -9.89 6.72 -4.98
C LEU A 110 -9.25 5.39 -5.39
N LYS A 111 -8.52 4.73 -4.49
CA LYS A 111 -7.87 3.43 -4.76
C LYS A 111 -8.84 2.36 -5.25
N ILE A 112 -10.13 2.45 -4.93
CA ILE A 112 -11.14 1.50 -5.42
C ILE A 112 -11.19 1.48 -6.96
N TRP A 113 -11.07 2.64 -7.63
CA TRP A 113 -11.10 2.72 -9.09
C TRP A 113 -9.83 2.20 -9.76
N VAL A 114 -8.69 2.27 -9.07
CA VAL A 114 -7.43 1.65 -9.53
C VAL A 114 -7.49 0.15 -9.37
N ARG A 115 -7.99 -0.29 -8.22
CA ARG A 115 -7.99 -1.68 -7.80
C ARG A 115 -9.01 -2.53 -8.57
N GLY A 116 -10.17 -1.95 -8.87
CA GLY A 116 -11.31 -2.68 -9.39
C GLY A 116 -12.02 -3.54 -8.34
N VAL A 117 -13.04 -4.25 -8.77
CA VAL A 117 -13.91 -5.13 -7.96
C VAL A 117 -14.02 -6.50 -8.61
N ALA A 118 -14.21 -7.55 -7.81
CA ALA A 118 -14.38 -8.90 -8.34
C ALA A 118 -15.73 -9.04 -9.07
N GLU A 119 -15.80 -9.99 -10.01
CA GLU A 119 -17.08 -10.39 -10.61
C GLU A 119 -18.07 -10.84 -9.53
N GLY A 120 -19.33 -10.42 -9.66
CA GLY A 120 -20.42 -10.75 -8.72
C GLY A 120 -20.59 -9.76 -7.56
N GLU A 121 -19.67 -8.81 -7.34
CA GLU A 121 -19.92 -7.71 -6.42
C GLU A 121 -21.01 -6.77 -6.99
N THR A 122 -21.94 -6.33 -6.15
CA THR A 122 -23.07 -5.45 -6.52
C THR A 122 -22.83 -4.01 -6.07
N CYS A 123 -23.53 -3.05 -6.68
CA CYS A 123 -23.44 -1.62 -6.32
C CYS A 123 -22.08 -0.95 -6.60
N ASN A 124 -21.33 -1.46 -7.59
CA ASN A 124 -19.98 -1.00 -7.89
C ASN A 124 -19.90 0.27 -8.76
N GLY A 125 -21.02 0.74 -9.32
CA GLY A 125 -21.08 1.96 -10.11
C GLY A 125 -20.09 1.95 -11.28
N SER A 126 -19.25 2.99 -11.38
CA SER A 126 -18.26 3.11 -12.45
C SER A 126 -16.96 2.34 -12.21
N VAL A 127 -16.82 1.60 -11.11
CA VAL A 127 -15.58 0.85 -10.83
C VAL A 127 -15.47 -0.33 -11.79
N LYS A 128 -14.31 -0.47 -12.46
CA LYS A 128 -14.05 -1.60 -13.35
C LYS A 128 -14.10 -2.92 -12.61
N ILE A 129 -14.75 -3.89 -13.23
CA ILE A 129 -14.67 -5.28 -12.83
C ILE A 129 -13.32 -5.83 -13.25
N ILE A 130 -12.64 -6.48 -12.32
CA ILE A 130 -11.42 -7.22 -12.57
C ILE A 130 -11.83 -8.53 -13.27
N PRO A 131 -11.48 -8.74 -14.56
CA PRO A 131 -11.85 -9.97 -15.25
C PRO A 131 -11.13 -11.16 -14.60
N GLU A 132 -11.86 -12.27 -14.47
CA GLU A 132 -11.23 -13.54 -14.13
C GLU A 132 -10.29 -13.94 -15.28
N ILE A 133 -9.07 -14.35 -14.94
CA ILE A 133 -8.13 -14.83 -15.95
C ILE A 133 -8.62 -16.21 -16.40
N ASP A 134 -8.93 -16.33 -17.69
CA ASP A 134 -9.30 -17.60 -18.31
C ASP A 134 -8.22 -18.66 -17.99
N ALA A 135 -8.66 -19.82 -17.51
CA ALA A 135 -7.79 -20.93 -17.13
C ALA A 135 -6.83 -21.36 -18.27
N ALA A 136 -7.21 -21.18 -19.54
CA ALA A 136 -6.37 -21.47 -20.70
C ALA A 136 -5.19 -20.50 -20.84
N TYR A 137 -5.36 -19.25 -20.42
CA TYR A 137 -4.36 -18.18 -20.49
C TYR A 137 -3.66 -17.93 -19.16
N MET A 138 -4.12 -18.57 -18.08
CA MET A 138 -3.52 -18.45 -16.76
C MET A 138 -2.10 -19.05 -16.74
N GLN A 139 -1.12 -18.23 -16.38
CA GLN A 139 0.19 -18.70 -15.96
C GLN A 139 0.15 -19.07 -14.48
N LYS A 140 0.63 -20.27 -14.19
CA LYS A 140 0.83 -20.77 -12.82
C LYS A 140 2.26 -20.50 -12.37
N ALA A 141 2.44 -20.23 -11.09
CA ALA A 141 3.75 -20.21 -10.48
C ALA A 141 4.24 -21.66 -10.26
N LEU A 142 5.52 -21.91 -10.52
CA LEU A 142 6.14 -23.21 -10.39
C LEU A 142 6.72 -23.37 -8.97
N ILE A 143 6.31 -24.42 -8.26
CA ILE A 143 6.92 -24.82 -7.00
C ILE A 143 8.04 -25.81 -7.33
N GLN A 144 9.28 -25.41 -7.08
CA GLN A 144 10.47 -26.23 -7.35
C GLN A 144 10.65 -27.32 -6.30
N LYS A 145 11.51 -28.31 -6.59
CA LYS A 145 11.82 -29.42 -5.67
C LYS A 145 12.34 -28.98 -4.30
N ASP A 146 13.01 -27.84 -4.22
CA ASP A 146 13.49 -27.25 -2.96
C ASP A 146 12.41 -26.41 -2.22
N SER A 147 11.16 -26.51 -2.68
CA SER A 147 9.99 -25.74 -2.24
C SER A 147 10.04 -24.25 -2.53
N SER A 148 11.05 -23.74 -3.25
CA SER A 148 11.02 -22.35 -3.71
C SER A 148 9.95 -22.13 -4.77
N ILE A 149 9.39 -20.93 -4.80
CA ILE A 149 8.38 -20.54 -5.79
C ILE A 149 9.05 -19.70 -6.86
N TRP A 150 8.90 -20.13 -8.10
CA TRP A 150 9.34 -19.42 -9.29
C TRP A 150 8.15 -18.93 -10.10
N LEU A 151 8.14 -17.65 -10.41
CA LEU A 151 7.25 -17.04 -11.39
C LEU A 151 8.06 -16.02 -12.18
N THR A 152 8.00 -16.08 -13.51
CA THR A 152 8.54 -15.04 -14.39
C THR A 152 7.47 -14.63 -15.38
N THR A 153 7.45 -13.36 -15.76
CA THR A 153 6.46 -12.81 -16.68
C THR A 153 6.51 -13.51 -18.04
N ASN A 154 5.34 -13.90 -18.55
CA ASN A 154 5.18 -14.42 -19.90
C ASN A 154 4.18 -13.56 -20.66
N MET A 155 4.61 -12.79 -21.65
CA MET A 155 3.72 -11.87 -22.39
C MET A 155 2.57 -12.55 -23.15
N LYS A 156 2.53 -13.89 -23.23
CA LYS A 156 1.43 -14.66 -23.85
C LYS A 156 0.41 -15.20 -22.83
N LYS A 157 0.69 -15.07 -21.54
CA LYS A 157 -0.15 -15.58 -20.46
C LYS A 157 -0.34 -14.52 -19.41
N ASP A 158 -1.47 -14.58 -18.72
CA ASP A 158 -1.76 -13.66 -17.63
C ASP A 158 -1.57 -14.37 -16.29
N HIS A 159 -1.09 -13.66 -15.29
CA HIS A 159 -1.12 -14.12 -13.91
C HIS A 159 -1.59 -13.01 -12.98
N ARG A 160 -2.36 -13.44 -11.98
CA ARG A 160 -2.74 -12.65 -10.81
C ARG A 160 -2.83 -13.60 -9.62
N ILE A 161 -1.82 -13.58 -8.76
CA ILE A 161 -1.69 -14.46 -7.61
C ILE A 161 -1.66 -13.60 -6.35
N ILE A 162 -2.67 -13.77 -5.50
CA ILE A 162 -2.82 -13.01 -4.26
C ILE A 162 -2.51 -13.92 -3.07
N GLY A 163 -1.64 -13.44 -2.19
CA GLY A 163 -1.41 -14.01 -0.86
C GLY A 163 -2.29 -13.31 0.18
N TYR A 164 -3.01 -14.12 0.95
CA TYR A 164 -3.98 -13.71 1.95
C TYR A 164 -3.47 -14.01 3.37
N LYS A 165 -3.89 -13.21 4.36
CA LYS A 165 -3.51 -13.41 5.77
C LYS A 165 -4.10 -14.69 6.37
N SER A 166 -5.30 -15.07 5.93
CA SER A 166 -5.95 -16.32 6.30
C SER A 166 -6.47 -17.04 5.05
N LYS A 167 -7.01 -18.25 5.21
CA LYS A 167 -7.64 -19.06 4.14
C LYS A 167 -9.02 -18.50 3.72
N ASP A 168 -9.06 -17.19 3.48
CA ASP A 168 -10.25 -16.41 3.14
C ASP A 168 -9.85 -15.32 2.14
N LEU A 169 -10.55 -15.28 1.00
CA LEU A 169 -10.30 -14.33 -0.09
C LEU A 169 -10.66 -12.89 0.28
N GLN A 170 -11.47 -12.71 1.33
CA GLN A 170 -11.81 -11.38 1.87
C GLN A 170 -10.83 -10.91 2.95
N SER A 171 -9.88 -11.76 3.36
CA SER A 171 -8.88 -11.38 4.34
C SER A 171 -7.85 -10.40 3.79
N THR A 172 -7.03 -9.82 4.68
CA THR A 172 -5.98 -8.87 4.33
C THR A 172 -5.09 -9.45 3.23
N LYS A 173 -4.92 -8.67 2.15
CA LYS A 173 -3.98 -8.98 1.08
C LYS A 173 -2.57 -8.71 1.60
N MET A 174 -1.75 -9.75 1.62
CA MET A 174 -0.42 -9.72 2.19
C MET A 174 0.63 -9.51 1.10
N ILE A 175 0.48 -10.13 -0.07
CA ILE A 175 1.40 -9.98 -1.21
C ILE A 175 0.63 -10.19 -2.52
N LEU A 176 1.05 -9.54 -3.60
CA LEU A 176 0.49 -9.72 -4.94
C LEU A 176 1.59 -10.00 -5.96
N LEU A 177 1.38 -11.01 -6.81
CA LEU A 177 2.14 -11.24 -8.03
C LEU A 177 1.20 -11.04 -9.23
N SER A 178 1.39 -10.00 -10.04
CA SER A 178 0.47 -9.68 -11.15
C SER A 178 1.22 -9.18 -12.37
N ILE A 179 0.81 -9.61 -13.56
CA ILE A 179 1.37 -9.08 -14.81
C ILE A 179 0.83 -7.67 -15.13
N PHE A 180 -0.25 -7.26 -14.48
CA PHE A 180 -0.94 -6.01 -14.75
C PHE A 180 -0.29 -4.83 -14.01
N THR A 181 0.32 -3.91 -14.75
CA THR A 181 1.02 -2.72 -14.22
C THR A 181 0.19 -1.91 -13.23
N ASN A 182 -1.10 -1.71 -13.51
CA ASN A 182 -2.02 -0.98 -12.65
C ASN A 182 -2.31 -1.68 -11.31
N GLU A 183 -1.88 -2.93 -11.14
CA GLU A 183 -2.01 -3.69 -9.90
C GLU A 183 -0.71 -3.77 -9.11
N VAL A 184 0.43 -3.50 -9.74
CA VAL A 184 1.77 -3.62 -9.15
C VAL A 184 2.33 -2.26 -8.75
N GLU A 185 2.32 -1.28 -9.66
CA GLU A 185 2.96 0.02 -9.43
C GLU A 185 2.33 0.77 -8.27
N ASN A 186 3.17 1.23 -7.35
CA ASN A 186 2.77 1.92 -6.11
C ASN A 186 1.91 1.07 -5.14
N ASN A 187 1.86 -0.25 -5.33
CA ASN A 187 1.13 -1.19 -4.47
C ASN A 187 -0.30 -0.70 -4.14
N PRO A 188 -1.18 -0.58 -5.16
CA PRO A 188 -2.50 0.03 -5.01
C PRO A 188 -3.46 -0.80 -4.13
N PHE A 189 -3.15 -2.09 -3.96
CA PHE A 189 -3.85 -3.00 -3.06
C PHE A 189 -3.38 -2.91 -1.59
N GLU A 190 -2.36 -2.10 -1.30
CA GLU A 190 -1.76 -1.96 0.04
C GLU A 190 -1.34 -3.32 0.64
N CYS A 191 -0.80 -4.20 -0.21
CA CYS A 191 -0.29 -5.48 0.23
C CYS A 191 0.85 -5.28 1.23
N VAL A 192 0.79 -5.93 2.39
CA VAL A 192 1.76 -5.78 3.50
C VAL A 192 3.22 -5.98 3.04
N TYR A 193 3.45 -6.96 2.18
CA TYR A 193 4.74 -7.34 1.61
C TYR A 193 4.94 -6.84 0.18
N GLY A 194 4.08 -5.95 -0.31
CA GLY A 194 4.20 -5.36 -1.65
C GLY A 194 3.49 -6.12 -2.75
N ALA A 195 3.61 -5.57 -3.96
CA ALA A 195 3.11 -6.14 -5.20
C ALA A 195 4.28 -6.20 -6.19
N TYR A 196 4.37 -7.27 -6.97
CA TYR A 196 5.48 -7.54 -7.88
C TYR A 196 4.98 -8.13 -9.20
N TYR A 197 5.74 -7.93 -10.28
CA TYR A 197 5.42 -8.58 -11.54
C TYR A 197 5.79 -10.06 -11.53
N GLU A 198 6.90 -10.39 -10.88
CA GLU A 198 7.47 -11.73 -10.85
C GLU A 198 8.31 -11.97 -9.58
N THR A 199 8.66 -13.22 -9.30
CA THR A 199 9.41 -13.54 -8.07
C THR A 199 10.84 -13.02 -8.08
N ASN A 200 11.43 -12.79 -9.26
CA ASN A 200 12.80 -12.31 -9.39
C ASN A 200 12.99 -10.84 -8.96
N GLU A 201 11.92 -10.04 -9.00
CA GLU A 201 11.94 -8.63 -8.58
C GLU A 201 11.96 -8.47 -7.04
N MET A 202 11.62 -9.54 -6.31
CA MET A 202 11.62 -9.55 -4.86
C MET A 202 13.06 -9.61 -4.33
N LYS A 203 13.69 -8.44 -4.12
CA LYS A 203 15.10 -8.35 -3.69
C LYS A 203 15.35 -8.99 -2.32
N ASP A 204 14.53 -8.63 -1.33
CA ASP A 204 14.75 -9.04 0.07
C ASP A 204 13.84 -10.18 0.52
N LEU A 205 12.83 -10.51 -0.28
CA LEU A 205 11.80 -11.49 0.07
C LEU A 205 11.92 -12.74 -0.79
N LYS A 206 11.72 -13.90 -0.18
CA LYS A 206 11.57 -15.18 -0.86
C LYS A 206 10.32 -15.88 -0.40
N LEU A 207 9.69 -16.61 -1.31
CA LEU A 207 8.51 -17.41 -1.03
C LEU A 207 8.89 -18.89 -1.04
N LYS A 208 8.52 -19.62 0.02
CA LYS A 208 8.66 -21.08 0.06
C LYS A 208 7.35 -21.76 0.36
N TYR A 209 7.01 -22.77 -0.42
CA TYR A 209 5.92 -23.69 -0.15
C TYR A 209 6.15 -24.42 1.18
N VAL A 210 5.09 -24.55 1.98
CA VAL A 210 5.11 -25.26 3.27
C VAL A 210 4.16 -26.44 3.26
N ALA A 211 2.89 -26.21 2.89
CA ALA A 211 1.87 -27.24 2.92
C ALA A 211 0.70 -26.92 1.99
N THR A 212 -0.05 -27.95 1.62
CA THR A 212 -1.33 -27.83 0.90
C THR A 212 -2.47 -28.01 1.90
N GLU A 213 -3.39 -27.06 1.96
CA GLU A 213 -4.53 -27.03 2.87
C GLU A 213 -5.84 -26.82 2.07
N LYS A 214 -6.44 -27.92 1.59
CA LYS A 214 -7.60 -27.91 0.68
C LYS A 214 -7.30 -27.08 -0.59
N GLU A 215 -8.00 -25.96 -0.76
CA GLU A 215 -7.88 -25.05 -1.90
C GLU A 215 -6.76 -24.01 -1.75
N PHE A 216 -6.09 -23.96 -0.60
CA PHE A 216 -5.01 -23.02 -0.34
C PHE A 216 -3.67 -23.73 -0.20
N LEU A 217 -2.61 -23.07 -0.62
CA LEU A 217 -1.25 -23.38 -0.25
C LEU A 217 -0.82 -22.47 0.88
N LYS A 218 -0.20 -23.05 1.90
CA LYS A 218 0.52 -22.33 2.94
C LYS A 218 1.93 -22.02 2.44
N ILE A 219 2.25 -20.74 2.34
CA ILE A 219 3.51 -20.23 1.83
C ILE A 219 4.21 -19.42 2.93
N ALA A 220 5.48 -19.72 3.20
CA ALA A 220 6.31 -18.92 4.10
C ALA A 220 6.90 -17.73 3.33
N ILE A 221 6.93 -16.56 3.98
CA ILE A 221 7.67 -15.38 3.53
C ILE A 221 8.97 -15.35 4.31
N LEU A 222 10.08 -15.37 3.57
CA LEU A 222 11.42 -15.34 4.13
C LEU A 222 12.09 -14.01 3.80
N GLN A 223 12.80 -13.45 4.77
CA GLN A 223 13.70 -12.32 4.59
C GLN A 223 15.07 -12.70 5.17
N GLN A 224 16.13 -12.51 4.39
CA GLN A 224 17.50 -12.93 4.77
C GLN A 224 17.58 -14.40 5.25
N GLY A 225 16.77 -15.28 4.65
CA GLY A 225 16.71 -16.71 4.97
C GLY A 225 15.91 -17.08 6.22
N LYS A 226 15.38 -16.12 6.98
CA LYS A 226 14.50 -16.37 8.13
C LYS A 226 13.05 -16.21 7.74
N ILE A 227 12.18 -17.09 8.23
CA ILE A 227 10.73 -16.94 8.09
C ILE A 227 10.31 -15.73 8.94
N ILE A 228 9.68 -14.75 8.30
CA ILE A 228 9.17 -13.55 8.97
C ILE A 228 7.65 -13.57 9.09
N ASP A 229 6.96 -14.26 8.17
CA ASP A 229 5.50 -14.42 8.19
C ASP A 229 5.08 -15.57 7.26
N GLN A 230 3.78 -15.79 7.15
CA GLN A 230 3.14 -16.76 6.27
C GLN A 230 1.94 -16.15 5.55
N VAL A 231 1.64 -16.68 4.37
CA VAL A 231 0.48 -16.29 3.57
C VAL A 231 -0.20 -17.52 2.97
N TYR A 232 -1.47 -17.36 2.64
CA TYR A 232 -2.29 -18.38 2.01
C TYR A 232 -2.59 -17.96 0.58
N MET A 233 -2.25 -18.80 -0.39
CA MET A 233 -2.47 -18.52 -1.82
C MET A 233 -3.32 -19.63 -2.43
N LEU A 234 -4.15 -19.30 -3.42
CA LEU A 234 -5.03 -20.30 -4.06
C LEU A 234 -4.20 -21.35 -4.81
N LYS A 235 -4.44 -22.63 -4.52
CA LYS A 235 -3.78 -23.78 -5.15
C LYS A 235 -3.89 -23.77 -6.67
N LYS A 236 -5.01 -23.29 -7.22
CA LYS A 236 -5.23 -23.21 -8.69
C LYS A 236 -4.16 -22.39 -9.43
N CYS A 237 -3.50 -21.47 -8.73
CA CYS A 237 -2.46 -20.59 -9.28
C CYS A 237 -1.06 -21.23 -9.34
N PHE A 238 -0.90 -22.50 -8.93
CA PHE A 238 0.39 -23.15 -8.81
C PHE A 238 0.44 -24.50 -9.50
N GLU A 239 1.64 -24.89 -9.90
CA GLU A 239 2.00 -26.24 -10.34
C GLU A 239 3.29 -26.68 -9.66
N PHE A 240 3.46 -27.99 -9.48
CA PHE A 240 4.65 -28.57 -8.87
C PHE A 240 5.59 -29.05 -9.97
N GLU A 241 6.88 -28.75 -9.80
CA GLU A 241 7.93 -29.32 -10.65
C GLU A 241 7.91 -30.85 -10.56
N ALA A 242 7.97 -31.50 -11.72
CA ALA A 242 7.95 -32.96 -11.85
C ALA A 242 9.28 -33.62 -11.41
#